data_AF-A0A177F286-F1
#
_entry.id   AF-A0A177F286-F1
#
_cell.length_a   1.000
_cell.length_b   1.000
_cell.length_c   1.000
_cell.angle_alpha   90.00
_cell.angle_beta   90.00
_cell.angle_gamma   90.00
#
_symmetry.space_group_name_H-M   'P 1'
#
loop_
_entity.id
_entity.type
_entity.pdbx_description
1 polymer ?
#
loop_
_entity_poly.entity_id
_entity_poly.type
_entity_poly.pdbx_seq_one_letter_code
_entity_poly.pdbx_strand_id
1 'polypeptide(L)'
;MSTMDGTTNLTDLDVSSSSKTLQLDQSQPPTPDGTGRPVNFQVIAPGLYRSSYPQYAHFDTLAELGLKTIVTLVSGTIPVDYQMFMTSHGITHYTIPILANKDPEVYTPDTVVCKVVELMLDPANYPMLIHCNKGKHRSGCITAAFRKVTGWTLDACLEEYELYSKPKSRDLDKVFIARFDPSPLKHLAIDRGYVGGVYRQPVRTSTKSSIYTNNTLETVYTTPDDPSLDFHDPMRKERDTLVVPVKVGLSD
;
A
#
# COMPACT_ATOMS: atom_id res chain seq x y z
N MET A 1 -28.95 39.01 -16.57
CA MET A 1 -29.07 38.35 -15.26
C MET A 1 -29.53 36.94 -15.53
N SER A 2 -28.67 35.95 -15.25
CA SER A 2 -28.90 34.50 -15.10
C SER A 2 -27.62 33.75 -15.48
N THR A 3 -27.14 32.93 -14.55
CA THR A 3 -25.89 32.17 -14.61
C THR A 3 -26.09 30.83 -15.32
N MET A 4 -25.01 30.30 -15.93
CA MET A 4 -24.95 28.89 -16.32
C MET A 4 -24.02 28.17 -15.33
N ASP A 5 -24.60 27.39 -14.42
CA ASP A 5 -23.84 26.44 -13.60
C ASP A 5 -23.73 25.11 -14.36
N GLY A 6 -22.49 24.72 -14.69
CA GLY A 6 -22.18 23.46 -15.36
C GLY A 6 -21.95 22.33 -14.36
N THR A 7 -23.01 21.67 -13.90
CA THR A 7 -22.88 20.44 -13.08
C THR A 7 -22.85 19.21 -13.98
N THR A 8 -21.66 18.63 -14.21
CA THR A 8 -21.49 17.39 -14.99
C THR A 8 -21.84 16.17 -14.13
N ASN A 9 -23.05 15.63 -14.31
CA ASN A 9 -23.47 14.38 -13.67
C ASN A 9 -22.78 13.16 -14.29
N LEU A 10 -22.33 12.24 -13.44
CA LEU A 10 -21.57 11.03 -13.78
C LEU A 10 -22.47 9.83 -14.21
N THR A 11 -23.63 10.08 -14.80
CA THR A 11 -24.70 9.05 -14.92
C THR A 11 -24.73 8.27 -16.23
N ASP A 12 -24.08 8.75 -17.30
CA ASP A 12 -24.33 8.23 -18.66
C ASP A 12 -23.25 7.24 -19.13
N LEU A 13 -23.27 6.02 -18.57
CA LEU A 13 -22.60 4.84 -19.13
C LEU A 13 -23.46 3.56 -18.95
N ASP A 14 -24.73 3.61 -19.35
CA ASP A 14 -25.48 2.38 -19.68
C ASP A 14 -25.17 1.98 -21.13
N VAL A 15 -24.28 1.01 -21.30
CA VAL A 15 -24.00 0.37 -22.60
C VAL A 15 -24.54 -1.05 -22.56
N SER A 16 -25.84 -1.18 -22.82
CA SER A 16 -26.43 -2.46 -23.16
C SER A 16 -26.08 -2.87 -24.60
N SER A 17 -25.98 -4.18 -24.81
CA SER A 17 -25.90 -4.93 -26.08
C SER A 17 -24.51 -5.37 -26.62
N SER A 18 -24.43 -6.67 -26.89
CA SER A 18 -23.50 -7.38 -27.80
C SER A 18 -21.98 -7.28 -27.55
N SER A 19 -21.46 -8.18 -26.71
CA SER A 19 -20.06 -8.67 -26.82
C SER A 19 -19.92 -10.08 -26.26
N LYS A 20 -19.21 -10.97 -26.98
CA LYS A 20 -19.03 -12.40 -26.64
C LYS A 20 -17.93 -12.66 -25.57
N THR A 21 -17.48 -11.64 -24.84
CA THR A 21 -16.18 -11.64 -24.14
C THR A 21 -16.28 -11.63 -22.60
N LEU A 22 -17.43 -12.00 -22.03
CA LEU A 22 -17.63 -12.11 -20.58
C LEU A 22 -17.74 -13.58 -20.14
N GLN A 23 -16.68 -14.37 -20.32
CA GLN A 23 -16.58 -15.68 -19.64
C GLN A 23 -16.24 -15.48 -18.16
N LEU A 24 -17.26 -15.53 -17.30
CA LEU A 24 -17.10 -15.42 -15.85
C LEU A 24 -16.18 -16.51 -15.30
N ASP A 25 -15.21 -16.12 -14.47
CA ASP A 25 -14.45 -17.05 -13.64
C ASP A 25 -15.30 -17.53 -12.45
N GLN A 26 -16.14 -18.54 -12.67
CA GLN A 26 -17.05 -19.17 -11.68
C GLN A 26 -16.32 -19.94 -10.54
N SER A 27 -15.10 -19.55 -10.21
CA SER A 27 -14.27 -20.28 -9.25
C SER A 27 -14.73 -20.02 -7.80
N GLN A 28 -15.40 -21.01 -7.20
CA GLN A 28 -15.89 -20.97 -5.81
C GLN A 28 -14.78 -20.52 -4.83
N PRO A 29 -15.08 -19.63 -3.86
CA PRO A 29 -14.11 -19.18 -2.87
C PRO A 29 -13.68 -20.34 -1.95
N PRO A 30 -12.46 -20.28 -1.37
CA PRO A 30 -11.95 -21.34 -0.52
C PRO A 30 -12.61 -21.35 0.87
N THR A 31 -12.68 -22.53 1.49
CA THR A 31 -13.12 -22.76 2.88
C THR A 31 -12.18 -22.04 3.89
N PRO A 32 -12.68 -21.59 5.06
CA PRO A 32 -11.82 -20.98 6.10
C PRO A 32 -10.65 -21.89 6.50
N ASP A 33 -9.47 -21.31 6.74
CA ASP A 33 -8.22 -22.02 7.05
C ASP A 33 -7.95 -22.21 8.55
N GLY A 34 -8.96 -21.98 9.39
CA GLY A 34 -8.86 -22.07 10.85
C GLY A 34 -8.32 -20.81 11.53
N THR A 35 -7.82 -19.82 10.79
CA THR A 35 -7.40 -18.52 11.36
C THR A 35 -8.57 -17.56 11.64
N GLY A 36 -9.78 -17.94 11.25
CA GLY A 36 -10.98 -17.08 11.23
C GLY A 36 -10.98 -16.04 10.08
N ARG A 37 -9.84 -15.77 9.45
CA ARG A 37 -9.72 -14.81 8.34
C ARG A 37 -9.95 -15.49 6.99
N PRO A 38 -10.26 -14.73 5.92
CA PRO A 38 -10.33 -15.31 4.59
C PRO A 38 -8.95 -15.79 4.13
N VAL A 39 -8.89 -16.93 3.44
CA VAL A 39 -7.64 -17.48 2.89
C VAL A 39 -6.85 -16.44 2.10
N ASN A 40 -5.51 -16.52 2.12
CA ASN A 40 -4.62 -15.52 1.53
C ASN A 40 -4.76 -14.11 2.16
N PHE A 41 -5.31 -13.97 3.37
CA PHE A 41 -5.29 -12.69 4.10
C PHE A 41 -3.85 -12.25 4.37
N GLN A 42 -3.51 -11.02 3.96
CA GLN A 42 -2.18 -10.45 4.16
C GLN A 42 -2.22 -8.92 4.23
N VAL A 43 -1.28 -8.34 4.99
CA VAL A 43 -1.01 -6.90 5.05
C VAL A 43 -0.06 -6.52 3.91
N ILE A 44 -0.53 -5.71 2.96
CA ILE A 44 0.30 -5.14 1.87
C ILE A 44 1.15 -3.99 2.44
N ALA A 45 0.51 -3.10 3.19
CA ALA A 45 1.07 -1.92 3.84
C ALA A 45 0.24 -1.62 5.12
N PRO A 46 0.70 -0.76 6.04
CA PRO A 46 -0.07 -0.42 7.24
C PRO A 46 -1.49 0.07 6.90
N GLY A 47 -2.52 -0.66 7.34
CA GLY A 47 -3.93 -0.37 7.02
C GLY A 47 -4.40 -0.80 5.63
N LEU A 48 -3.58 -1.47 4.81
CA LEU A 48 -3.95 -1.98 3.50
C LEU A 48 -3.77 -3.51 3.45
N TYR A 49 -4.86 -4.22 3.15
CA TYR A 49 -4.95 -5.67 3.20
C TYR A 49 -5.36 -6.27 1.85
N ARG A 50 -5.02 -7.54 1.64
CA ARG A 50 -5.55 -8.39 0.56
C ARG A 50 -6.11 -9.68 1.13
N SER A 51 -7.08 -10.30 0.44
CA SER A 51 -7.56 -11.65 0.77
C SER A 51 -8.24 -12.39 -0.40
N SER A 52 -8.66 -13.65 -0.17
CA SER A 52 -9.75 -14.29 -0.90
C SER A 52 -11.11 -13.66 -0.58
N TYR A 53 -12.17 -14.10 -1.24
CA TYR A 53 -13.51 -13.56 -1.05
C TYR A 53 -13.98 -13.77 0.40
N PRO A 54 -14.37 -12.71 1.14
CA PRO A 54 -14.94 -12.85 2.47
C PRO A 54 -16.23 -13.67 2.45
N GLN A 55 -16.39 -14.52 3.46
CA GLN A 55 -17.58 -15.34 3.68
C GLN A 55 -18.11 -14.98 5.06
N TYR A 56 -19.36 -15.32 5.35
CA TYR A 56 -20.01 -15.08 6.64
C TYR A 56 -19.11 -15.45 7.84
N ALA A 57 -18.45 -16.61 7.81
CA ALA A 57 -17.55 -17.10 8.85
C ALA A 57 -16.31 -16.23 9.11
N HIS A 58 -16.00 -15.26 8.23
CA HIS A 58 -14.88 -14.33 8.38
C HIS A 58 -15.29 -12.97 8.95
N PHE A 59 -16.59 -12.63 8.97
CA PHE A 59 -17.07 -11.27 9.20
C PHE A 59 -16.67 -10.73 10.58
N ASP A 60 -16.74 -11.53 11.63
CA ASP A 60 -16.32 -11.11 12.98
C ASP A 60 -14.85 -10.67 12.99
N THR A 61 -13.94 -11.46 12.40
CA THR A 61 -12.51 -11.11 12.32
C THR A 61 -12.20 -9.94 11.39
N LEU A 62 -13.10 -9.63 10.43
CA LEU A 62 -12.98 -8.47 9.55
C LEU A 62 -13.55 -7.20 10.20
N ALA A 63 -14.53 -7.32 11.10
CA ALA A 63 -15.03 -6.22 11.91
C ALA A 63 -13.94 -5.69 12.86
N GLU A 64 -13.14 -6.59 13.46
CA GLU A 64 -11.98 -6.23 14.30
C GLU A 64 -10.96 -5.31 13.61
N LEU A 65 -10.85 -5.38 12.28
CA LEU A 65 -9.93 -4.53 11.51
C LEU A 65 -10.43 -3.08 11.35
N GLY A 66 -11.69 -2.79 11.68
CA GLY A 66 -12.29 -1.47 11.49
C GLY A 66 -12.22 -0.99 10.03
N LEU A 67 -12.43 -1.90 9.07
CA LEU A 67 -12.33 -1.59 7.64
C LEU A 67 -13.22 -0.40 7.27
N LYS A 68 -12.63 0.60 6.61
CA LYS A 68 -13.35 1.72 6.01
C LYS A 68 -13.73 1.46 4.56
N THR A 69 -12.92 0.66 3.84
CA THR A 69 -13.13 0.44 2.40
C THR A 69 -12.87 -1.00 1.99
N ILE A 70 -13.71 -1.53 1.11
CA ILE A 70 -13.53 -2.83 0.47
C ILE A 70 -13.57 -2.67 -1.05
N VAL A 71 -12.61 -3.28 -1.76
CA VAL A 71 -12.60 -3.36 -3.22
C VAL A 71 -12.72 -4.82 -3.69
N THR A 72 -13.84 -5.14 -4.33
CA THR A 72 -14.08 -6.44 -4.97
C THR A 72 -13.64 -6.39 -6.43
N LEU A 73 -12.63 -7.18 -6.77
CA LEU A 73 -11.97 -7.20 -8.09
C LEU A 73 -12.63 -8.14 -9.11
N VAL A 74 -13.90 -8.53 -8.88
CA VAL A 74 -14.61 -9.54 -9.68
C VAL A 74 -16.03 -9.10 -9.97
N SER A 75 -16.51 -9.35 -11.19
CA SER A 75 -17.94 -9.22 -11.51
C SER A 75 -18.74 -10.31 -10.81
N GLY A 76 -19.92 -9.94 -10.30
CA GLY A 76 -20.88 -10.86 -9.72
C GLY A 76 -21.87 -10.13 -8.82
N THR A 77 -22.98 -10.77 -8.50
CA THR A 77 -23.90 -10.31 -7.45
C THR A 77 -23.24 -10.46 -6.09
N ILE A 78 -23.13 -9.37 -5.32
CA ILE A 78 -22.61 -9.43 -3.95
C ILE A 78 -23.64 -10.15 -3.06
N PRO A 79 -23.25 -11.18 -2.27
CA PRO A 79 -24.16 -11.85 -1.35
C PRO A 79 -24.82 -10.88 -0.34
N VAL A 80 -26.09 -11.13 0.01
CA VAL A 80 -26.89 -10.22 0.85
C VAL A 80 -26.29 -10.06 2.24
N ASP A 81 -25.83 -11.15 2.84
CA ASP A 81 -25.09 -11.19 4.10
C ASP A 81 -23.82 -10.32 4.05
N TYR A 82 -23.10 -10.34 2.93
CA TYR A 82 -21.91 -9.50 2.76
C TYR A 82 -22.26 -8.01 2.55
N GLN A 83 -23.35 -7.70 1.84
CA GLN A 83 -23.88 -6.33 1.74
C GLN A 83 -24.33 -5.80 3.10
N MET A 84 -25.00 -6.63 3.92
CA MET A 84 -25.41 -6.29 5.28
C MET A 84 -24.21 -6.02 6.18
N PHE A 85 -23.19 -6.89 6.14
CA PHE A 85 -21.93 -6.70 6.86
C PHE A 85 -21.25 -5.36 6.52
N MET A 86 -21.14 -5.02 5.22
CA MET A 86 -20.55 -3.75 4.81
C MET A 86 -21.39 -2.55 5.27
N THR A 87 -22.71 -2.66 5.18
CA THR A 87 -23.64 -1.60 5.59
C THR A 87 -23.60 -1.37 7.11
N SER A 88 -23.63 -2.43 7.92
CA SER A 88 -23.66 -2.33 9.39
C SER A 88 -22.36 -1.78 10.00
N HIS A 89 -21.25 -1.90 9.28
CA HIS A 89 -19.94 -1.37 9.69
C HIS A 89 -19.56 -0.06 8.98
N GLY A 90 -20.44 0.52 8.16
CA GLY A 90 -20.18 1.79 7.45
C GLY A 90 -19.08 1.70 6.39
N ILE A 91 -18.87 0.52 5.79
CA ILE A 91 -17.81 0.25 4.82
C ILE A 91 -18.21 0.80 3.44
N THR A 92 -17.36 1.65 2.87
CA THR A 92 -17.49 2.05 1.46
C THR A 92 -17.07 0.88 0.57
N HIS A 93 -17.97 0.39 -0.28
CA HIS A 93 -17.72 -0.73 -1.19
C HIS A 93 -17.52 -0.27 -2.63
N TYR A 94 -16.46 -0.79 -3.27
CA TYR A 94 -16.21 -0.62 -4.70
C TYR A 94 -16.16 -1.99 -5.38
N THR A 95 -16.92 -2.16 -6.47
CA THR A 95 -16.78 -3.31 -7.38
C THR A 95 -16.09 -2.84 -8.65
N ILE A 96 -14.84 -3.24 -8.85
CA ILE A 96 -14.03 -2.87 -10.02
C ILE A 96 -13.52 -4.16 -10.67
N PRO A 97 -14.25 -4.73 -11.65
CA PRO A 97 -13.89 -6.00 -12.25
C PRO A 97 -12.54 -5.98 -12.95
N ILE A 98 -11.66 -6.90 -12.54
CA ILE A 98 -10.42 -7.21 -13.24
C ILE A 98 -10.65 -8.53 -14.00
N LEU A 99 -10.50 -8.49 -15.32
CA LEU A 99 -10.53 -9.67 -16.18
C LEU A 99 -9.42 -10.64 -15.79
N ALA A 100 -9.69 -11.94 -15.88
CA ALA A 100 -8.70 -12.96 -15.57
C ALA A 100 -7.78 -13.17 -16.77
N ASN A 101 -6.47 -12.96 -16.58
CA ASN A 101 -5.45 -13.26 -17.60
C ASN A 101 -5.37 -14.78 -17.83
N LYS A 102 -6.25 -15.29 -18.70
CA LYS A 102 -6.31 -16.68 -19.18
C LYS A 102 -6.06 -16.79 -20.68
N ASP A 103 -6.18 -15.66 -21.38
CA ASP A 103 -6.05 -15.50 -22.82
C ASP A 103 -5.15 -14.26 -23.05
N PRO A 104 -4.12 -14.32 -23.89
CA PRO A 104 -3.25 -13.17 -24.19
C PRO A 104 -3.99 -11.95 -24.76
N GLU A 105 -5.11 -12.15 -25.45
CA GLU A 105 -5.89 -11.08 -26.08
C GLU A 105 -6.91 -10.46 -25.12
N VAL A 106 -7.25 -11.13 -24.02
CA VAL A 106 -8.27 -10.70 -23.05
C VAL A 106 -7.62 -10.28 -21.74
N TYR A 107 -7.29 -8.98 -21.64
CA TYR A 107 -6.71 -8.36 -20.45
C TYR A 107 -7.50 -7.11 -20.02
N THR A 108 -7.32 -6.73 -18.76
CA THR A 108 -7.94 -5.51 -18.21
C THR A 108 -7.17 -4.28 -18.70
N PRO A 109 -7.83 -3.22 -19.23
CA PRO A 109 -7.14 -1.99 -19.60
C PRO A 109 -6.40 -1.37 -18.41
N ASP A 110 -5.19 -0.88 -18.65
CA ASP A 110 -4.33 -0.29 -17.62
C ASP A 110 -5.02 0.88 -16.89
N THR A 111 -5.92 1.63 -17.54
CA THR A 111 -6.73 2.69 -16.93
C THR A 111 -7.69 2.17 -15.84
N VAL A 112 -8.20 0.94 -15.96
CA VAL A 112 -9.05 0.31 -14.93
C VAL A 112 -8.20 -0.20 -13.77
N VAL A 113 -7.01 -0.71 -14.06
CA VAL A 113 -6.01 -1.08 -13.04
C VAL A 113 -5.59 0.16 -12.24
N CYS A 114 -5.32 1.28 -12.91
CA CYS A 114 -4.95 2.53 -12.27
C CYS A 114 -6.01 3.02 -11.28
N LYS A 115 -7.31 2.97 -11.63
CA LYS A 115 -8.40 3.32 -10.69
C LYS A 115 -8.36 2.54 -9.38
N VAL A 116 -7.99 1.24 -9.42
CA VAL A 116 -7.84 0.43 -8.20
C VAL A 116 -6.61 0.87 -7.42
N VAL A 117 -5.48 1.10 -8.10
CA VAL A 117 -4.22 1.52 -7.45
C VAL A 117 -4.33 2.93 -6.87
N GLU A 118 -5.07 3.86 -7.51
CA GLU A 118 -5.41 5.19 -6.98
C GLU A 118 -6.15 5.09 -5.64
N LEU A 119 -7.18 4.23 -5.55
CA LEU A 119 -7.88 3.95 -4.29
C LEU A 119 -6.93 3.40 -3.21
N MET A 120 -6.00 2.51 -3.60
CA MET A 120 -4.98 1.97 -2.70
C MET A 120 -3.90 2.99 -2.29
N LEU A 121 -3.68 4.05 -3.07
CA LEU A 121 -2.69 5.09 -2.75
C LEU A 121 -3.25 6.16 -1.80
N ASP A 122 -4.58 6.29 -1.68
CA ASP A 122 -5.19 7.29 -0.80
C ASP A 122 -5.38 6.78 0.64
N PRO A 123 -4.63 7.31 1.64
CA PRO A 123 -4.78 6.90 3.03
C PRO A 123 -6.17 7.24 3.61
N ALA A 124 -6.95 8.12 2.97
CA ALA A 124 -8.32 8.41 3.38
C ALA A 124 -9.25 7.20 3.26
N ASN A 125 -8.89 6.16 2.48
CA ASN A 125 -9.65 4.92 2.34
C ASN A 125 -9.27 3.86 3.39
N TYR A 126 -8.24 4.10 4.21
CA TYR A 126 -7.74 3.09 5.13
C TYR A 126 -8.56 3.08 6.44
N PRO A 127 -8.74 1.90 7.08
CA PRO A 127 -8.22 0.59 6.68
C PRO A 127 -8.97 -0.01 5.47
N MET A 128 -8.23 -0.49 4.47
CA MET A 128 -8.75 -0.96 3.18
C MET A 128 -8.46 -2.45 2.95
N LEU A 129 -9.43 -3.21 2.43
CA LEU A 129 -9.25 -4.58 1.96
C LEU A 129 -9.52 -4.70 0.45
N ILE A 130 -8.58 -5.28 -0.32
CA ILE A 130 -8.80 -5.68 -1.71
C ILE A 130 -8.97 -7.21 -1.81
N HIS A 131 -9.92 -7.69 -2.61
CA HIS A 131 -10.08 -9.14 -2.79
C HIS A 131 -10.61 -9.54 -4.18
N CYS A 132 -10.38 -10.80 -4.52
CA CYS A 132 -11.05 -11.52 -5.61
C CYS A 132 -11.51 -12.88 -5.08
N ASN A 133 -11.99 -13.79 -5.92
CA ASN A 133 -12.46 -15.12 -5.49
C ASN A 133 -11.49 -15.83 -4.53
N LYS A 134 -10.19 -15.89 -4.88
CA LYS A 134 -9.18 -16.69 -4.16
C LYS A 134 -7.97 -15.90 -3.64
N GLY A 135 -7.94 -14.58 -3.83
CA GLY A 135 -6.81 -13.74 -3.40
C GLY A 135 -5.48 -14.03 -4.12
N LYS A 136 -5.52 -14.72 -5.28
CA LYS A 136 -4.36 -15.19 -6.04
C LYS A 136 -4.05 -14.28 -7.24
N HIS A 137 -4.75 -14.50 -8.36
CA HIS A 137 -4.48 -13.86 -9.66
C HIS A 137 -4.75 -12.35 -9.66
N ARG A 138 -6.02 -11.94 -9.76
CA ARG A 138 -6.45 -10.52 -9.83
C ARG A 138 -5.90 -9.68 -8.67
N SER A 139 -6.06 -10.15 -7.42
CA SER A 139 -5.48 -9.48 -6.25
C SER A 139 -3.95 -9.40 -6.30
N GLY A 140 -3.27 -10.43 -6.82
CA GLY A 140 -1.82 -10.45 -6.98
C GLY A 140 -1.34 -9.45 -8.03
N CYS A 141 -2.00 -9.40 -9.19
CA CYS A 141 -1.72 -8.42 -10.25
C CYS A 141 -1.91 -6.98 -9.76
N ILE A 142 -3.01 -6.69 -9.04
CA ILE A 142 -3.26 -5.37 -8.44
C ILE A 142 -2.24 -5.03 -7.35
N THR A 143 -1.91 -5.99 -6.46
CA THR A 143 -0.86 -5.77 -5.44
C THR A 143 0.47 -5.46 -6.09
N ALA A 144 0.88 -6.23 -7.11
CA ALA A 144 2.11 -6.01 -7.86
C ALA A 144 2.11 -4.68 -8.63
N ALA A 145 0.98 -4.25 -9.20
CA ALA A 145 0.84 -2.92 -9.81
C ALA A 145 1.08 -1.80 -8.77
N PHE A 146 0.48 -1.91 -7.58
CA PHE A 146 0.75 -1.02 -6.45
C PHE A 146 2.22 -1.06 -6.00
N ARG A 147 2.86 -2.24 -5.94
CA ARG A 147 4.31 -2.37 -5.65
C ARG A 147 5.17 -1.64 -6.69
N LYS A 148 4.93 -1.85 -8.00
CA LYS A 148 5.65 -1.14 -9.09
C LYS A 148 5.48 0.37 -9.00
N VAL A 149 4.26 0.85 -8.71
CA VAL A 149 3.97 2.29 -8.53
C VAL A 149 4.71 2.85 -7.31
N THR A 150 4.64 2.18 -6.16
CA THR A 150 5.33 2.60 -4.93
C THR A 150 6.86 2.43 -4.94
N GLY A 151 7.42 1.74 -5.96
CA GLY A 151 8.86 1.77 -6.28
C GLY A 151 9.61 0.44 -6.10
N TRP A 152 8.91 -0.69 -6.01
CA TRP A 152 9.53 -2.01 -5.96
C TRP A 152 10.13 -2.42 -7.32
N THR A 153 11.13 -3.29 -7.29
CA THR A 153 11.69 -3.92 -8.49
C THR A 153 10.71 -4.92 -9.09
N LEU A 154 10.86 -5.23 -10.39
CA LEU A 154 10.02 -6.23 -11.05
C LEU A 154 10.14 -7.61 -10.37
N ASP A 155 11.36 -8.02 -10.04
CA ASP A 155 11.62 -9.33 -9.43
C ASP A 155 10.90 -9.48 -8.08
N ALA A 156 11.00 -8.48 -7.20
CA ALA A 156 10.29 -8.48 -5.91
C ALA A 156 8.74 -8.51 -6.08
N CYS A 157 8.21 -7.88 -7.14
CA CYS A 157 6.79 -7.95 -7.47
C CYS A 157 6.38 -9.36 -7.95
N LEU A 158 7.24 -10.04 -8.73
CA LEU A 158 7.00 -11.39 -9.21
C LEU A 158 7.14 -12.43 -8.09
N GLU A 159 8.10 -12.26 -7.18
CA GLU A 159 8.26 -13.09 -5.98
C GLU A 159 7.05 -13.00 -5.05
N GLU A 160 6.57 -11.78 -4.73
CA GLU A 160 5.36 -11.59 -3.92
C GLU A 160 4.12 -12.18 -4.63
N TYR A 161 4.00 -12.00 -5.95
CA TYR A 161 2.93 -12.63 -6.73
C TYR A 161 2.98 -14.16 -6.65
N GLU A 162 4.15 -14.78 -6.82
CA GLU A 162 4.31 -16.23 -6.77
C GLU A 162 3.96 -16.79 -5.38
N LEU A 163 4.44 -16.15 -4.32
CA LEU A 163 4.19 -16.54 -2.94
C LEU A 163 2.68 -16.73 -2.66
N TYR A 164 1.85 -15.77 -3.07
CA TYR A 164 0.40 -15.84 -2.83
C TYR A 164 -0.38 -16.60 -3.92
N SER A 165 0.16 -16.74 -5.14
CA SER A 165 -0.51 -17.44 -6.24
C SER A 165 -0.26 -18.96 -6.29
N LYS A 166 0.81 -19.47 -5.66
CA LYS A 166 1.10 -20.91 -5.55
C LYS A 166 -0.07 -21.71 -4.95
N PRO A 167 -0.30 -22.96 -5.39
CA PRO A 167 0.38 -23.68 -6.48
C PRO A 167 -0.21 -23.38 -7.87
N LYS A 168 -1.07 -22.36 -8.00
CA LYS A 168 -1.81 -22.04 -9.25
C LYS A 168 -1.36 -20.73 -9.88
N SER A 169 -0.08 -20.40 -9.79
CA SER A 169 0.53 -19.25 -10.48
C SER A 169 0.31 -19.35 -11.99
N ARG A 170 0.12 -18.22 -12.67
CA ARG A 170 -0.10 -18.14 -14.12
C ARG A 170 0.97 -17.26 -14.74
N ASP A 171 1.51 -17.67 -15.88
CA ASP A 171 2.53 -16.87 -16.56
C ASP A 171 1.94 -15.61 -17.22
N LEU A 172 0.67 -15.63 -17.66
CA LEU A 172 0.00 -14.42 -18.18
C LEU A 172 -0.16 -13.33 -17.11
N ASP A 173 -0.31 -13.69 -15.83
CA ASP A 173 -0.30 -12.71 -14.74
C ASP A 173 1.11 -12.11 -14.56
N LYS A 174 2.18 -12.90 -14.74
CA LYS A 174 3.57 -12.41 -14.71
C LYS A 174 3.87 -11.49 -15.91
N VAL A 175 3.40 -11.85 -17.09
CA VAL A 175 3.48 -11.01 -18.31
C VAL A 175 2.76 -9.69 -18.10
N PHE A 176 1.56 -9.71 -17.49
CA PHE A 176 0.86 -8.49 -17.08
C PHE A 176 1.70 -7.64 -16.11
N ILE A 177 2.27 -8.25 -15.05
CA ILE A 177 3.10 -7.55 -14.05
C ILE A 177 4.34 -6.93 -14.70
N ALA A 178 5.00 -7.63 -15.62
CA ALA A 178 6.13 -7.10 -16.39
C ALA A 178 5.70 -5.90 -17.26
N ARG A 179 4.64 -6.06 -18.06
CA ARG A 179 4.14 -5.06 -19.02
C ARG A 179 3.61 -3.78 -18.39
N PHE A 180 2.88 -3.87 -17.27
CA PHE A 180 2.12 -2.75 -16.70
C PHE A 180 3.01 -1.51 -16.45
N ASP A 181 2.64 -0.37 -17.02
CA ASP A 181 3.37 0.89 -16.85
C ASP A 181 2.93 1.63 -15.57
N PRO A 182 3.79 1.77 -14.55
CA PRO A 182 3.46 2.50 -13.33
C PRO A 182 3.52 4.03 -13.48
N SER A 183 4.07 4.55 -14.59
CA SER A 183 4.41 5.97 -14.76
C SER A 183 3.26 6.94 -14.49
N PRO A 184 2.00 6.70 -14.92
CA PRO A 184 0.88 7.62 -14.68
C PRO A 184 0.63 7.92 -13.19
N LEU A 185 0.91 6.95 -12.29
CA LEU A 185 0.64 7.07 -10.86
C LEU A 185 1.88 7.40 -10.00
N LYS A 186 3.06 7.54 -10.61
CA LYS A 186 4.31 7.84 -9.88
C LYS A 186 4.25 9.15 -9.10
N HIS A 187 3.69 10.20 -9.70
CA HIS A 187 3.53 11.50 -9.04
C HIS A 187 2.64 11.38 -7.78
N LEU A 188 1.46 10.77 -7.93
CA LEU A 188 0.52 10.54 -6.83
C LEU A 188 1.14 9.70 -5.72
N ALA A 189 1.92 8.67 -6.05
CA ALA A 189 2.61 7.86 -5.04
C ALA A 189 3.59 8.69 -4.20
N ILE A 190 4.37 9.58 -4.84
CA ILE A 190 5.30 10.50 -4.16
C ILE A 190 4.54 11.48 -3.27
N ASP A 191 3.47 12.10 -3.79
CA ASP A 191 2.63 13.05 -3.03
C ASP A 191 1.97 12.40 -1.80
N ARG A 192 1.68 11.10 -1.88
CA ARG A 192 1.14 10.28 -0.78
C ARG A 192 2.22 9.60 0.09
N GLY A 193 3.50 9.96 -0.10
CA GLY A 193 4.61 9.57 0.78
C GLY A 193 5.29 8.23 0.47
N TYR A 194 4.93 7.58 -0.65
CA TYR A 194 5.59 6.36 -1.10
C TYR A 194 6.85 6.70 -1.92
N VAL A 195 8.03 6.48 -1.33
CA VAL A 195 9.31 6.80 -1.96
C VAL A 195 10.24 5.60 -1.89
N GLY A 196 10.72 5.12 -3.04
CA GLY A 196 11.71 4.05 -3.13
C GLY A 196 11.26 2.71 -2.54
N GLY A 197 9.98 2.36 -2.66
CA GLY A 197 9.40 1.14 -2.11
C GLY A 197 9.07 1.18 -0.61
N VAL A 198 9.41 2.27 0.08
CA VAL A 198 9.13 2.49 1.50
C VAL A 198 7.98 3.49 1.65
N TYR A 199 6.97 3.13 2.44
CA TYR A 199 5.97 4.09 2.89
C TYR A 199 6.57 4.99 3.98
N ARG A 200 6.60 6.30 3.73
CA ARG A 200 6.84 7.33 4.75
C ARG A 200 5.57 8.14 4.91
N GLN A 201 5.25 8.52 6.15
CA GLN A 201 4.18 9.50 6.37
C GLN A 201 4.51 10.78 5.60
N PRO A 202 3.58 11.35 4.80
CA PRO A 202 3.82 12.61 4.09
C PRO A 202 4.20 13.69 5.10
N VAL A 203 5.43 14.22 4.97
CA VAL A 203 5.80 15.43 5.70
C VAL A 203 4.96 16.54 5.10
N ARG A 204 3.91 16.97 5.82
CA ARG A 204 3.14 18.15 5.43
C ARG A 204 4.11 19.31 5.35
N THR A 205 4.40 19.76 4.13
CA THR A 205 5.14 20.99 3.90
C THR A 205 4.33 22.12 4.48
N SER A 206 4.74 22.56 5.67
CA SER A 206 4.23 23.80 6.26
C SER A 206 4.44 24.90 5.24
N THR A 207 3.39 25.64 4.89
CA THR A 207 3.45 26.78 3.95
C THR A 207 4.23 27.99 4.48
N LYS A 208 5.03 27.80 5.53
CA LYS A 208 6.08 28.73 5.95
C LYS A 208 7.33 28.46 5.11
N SER A 209 7.48 29.25 4.05
CA SER A 209 8.68 29.35 3.24
C SER A 209 9.92 29.58 4.12
N SER A 210 10.77 28.57 4.28
CA SER A 210 12.10 28.73 4.88
C SER A 210 13.12 28.99 3.78
N ILE A 211 13.60 30.23 3.71
CA ILE A 211 14.73 30.61 2.87
C ILE A 211 16.03 30.15 3.57
N TYR A 212 17.04 29.74 2.80
CA TYR A 212 18.36 29.21 3.21
C TYR A 212 18.36 27.75 3.73
N THR A 213 19.35 26.89 3.43
CA THR A 213 20.67 27.10 2.77
C THR A 213 21.03 25.90 1.86
N ASN A 214 21.72 26.15 0.75
CA ASN A 214 22.39 25.09 -0.03
C ASN A 214 23.67 24.67 0.69
N ASN A 215 23.86 23.37 0.97
CA ASN A 215 25.12 22.86 1.49
C ASN A 215 25.87 22.08 0.40
N THR A 216 26.74 22.77 -0.32
CA THR A 216 27.67 22.16 -1.28
C THR A 216 28.77 21.44 -0.52
N LEU A 217 28.85 20.12 -0.65
CA LEU A 217 30.02 19.34 -0.23
C LEU A 217 31.03 19.33 -1.37
N GLU A 218 32.08 20.14 -1.25
CA GLU A 218 33.27 19.98 -2.09
C GLU A 218 34.16 18.85 -1.51
N THR A 219 34.46 17.85 -2.34
CA THR A 219 35.36 16.75 -2.00
C THR A 219 36.72 17.00 -2.63
N VAL A 220 37.70 17.45 -1.84
CA VAL A 220 39.10 17.51 -2.26
C VAL A 220 39.80 16.22 -1.88
N TYR A 221 40.39 15.54 -2.86
CA TYR A 221 41.22 14.35 -2.66
C TYR A 221 42.70 14.73 -2.54
N THR A 222 43.36 14.34 -1.46
CA THR A 222 44.82 14.20 -1.43
C THR A 222 45.24 13.07 -0.48
N THR A 223 46.19 12.25 -0.92
CA THR A 223 46.88 11.23 -0.11
C THR A 223 48.39 11.56 -0.09
N PRO A 224 49.20 10.79 0.66
CA PRO A 224 49.86 11.23 1.89
C PRO A 224 51.31 11.71 1.69
N ASP A 225 51.89 12.38 2.70
CA ASP A 225 53.28 12.21 3.16
C ASP A 225 53.54 13.03 4.45
N ASP A 226 54.34 12.45 5.35
CA ASP A 226 54.85 12.98 6.65
C ASP A 226 56.22 13.70 6.41
N PRO A 227 56.97 14.33 7.35
CA PRO A 227 56.78 14.41 8.81
C PRO A 227 57.13 15.75 9.52
N SER A 228 56.92 15.77 10.86
CA SER A 228 57.65 16.58 11.87
C SER A 228 57.29 18.09 11.92
N LEU A 229 57.32 18.85 13.03
CA LEU A 229 57.63 18.73 14.49
C LEU A 229 56.52 19.53 15.28
N ASP A 230 56.46 19.75 16.60
CA ASP A 230 57.43 19.69 17.71
C ASP A 230 56.75 19.40 19.09
N PHE A 231 57.48 19.56 20.20
CA PHE A 231 57.20 19.23 21.61
C PHE A 231 56.42 20.30 22.43
N HIS A 232 55.59 19.86 23.41
CA HIS A 232 55.96 19.87 24.85
C HIS A 232 54.84 19.38 25.82
N ASP A 233 55.25 18.55 26.79
CA ASP A 233 54.58 18.15 28.06
C ASP A 233 55.65 18.35 29.19
N PRO A 234 55.35 18.67 30.49
CA PRO A 234 54.81 17.68 31.45
C PRO A 234 53.92 18.18 32.63
N MET A 235 52.98 17.31 33.04
CA MET A 235 52.50 17.00 34.42
C MET A 235 52.43 18.07 35.55
N ARG A 236 51.27 18.14 36.26
CA ARG A 236 51.28 18.26 37.75
C ARG A 236 50.04 17.75 38.53
N LYS A 237 50.30 16.72 39.34
CA LYS A 237 49.69 16.19 40.60
C LYS A 237 48.37 16.72 41.22
N GLU A 238 47.71 15.76 41.88
CA GLU A 238 46.49 15.77 42.72
C GLU A 238 46.51 16.67 43.97
N ARG A 239 45.32 16.89 44.56
CA ARG A 239 45.08 16.92 46.03
C ARG A 239 43.60 16.69 46.38
N ASP A 240 43.35 15.86 47.39
CA ASP A 240 42.05 15.63 48.03
C ASP A 240 41.53 16.85 48.82
N THR A 241 40.21 16.91 49.07
CA THR A 241 39.69 17.12 50.45
C THR A 241 38.22 16.70 50.59
N LEU A 242 37.88 16.10 51.74
CA LEU A 242 36.52 15.72 52.11
C LEU A 242 35.66 16.94 52.49
N VAL A 243 34.32 16.78 52.51
CA VAL A 243 33.46 16.92 53.71
C VAL A 243 32.00 16.54 53.35
N VAL A 244 31.35 15.80 54.24
CA VAL A 244 29.89 15.54 54.26
C VAL A 244 29.32 16.14 55.55
N PRO A 245 28.09 16.66 55.55
CA PRO A 245 27.30 16.66 56.78
C PRO A 245 25.91 16.02 56.62
N VAL A 246 25.51 15.27 57.65
CA VAL A 246 24.17 14.71 57.86
C VAL A 246 23.53 15.37 59.09
N LYS A 247 22.24 15.73 59.00
CA LYS A 247 21.25 15.84 60.11
C LYS A 247 19.86 15.97 59.45
N VAL A 248 18.84 15.11 59.63
CA VAL A 248 18.17 14.50 60.81
C VAL A 248 17.06 15.38 61.43
N GLY A 249 15.82 14.86 61.39
CA GLY A 249 14.68 15.20 62.26
C GLY A 249 13.80 16.36 61.77
N LEU A 250 12.46 16.30 61.81
CA LEU A 250 11.59 15.72 62.86
C LEU A 250 10.19 15.31 62.32
N SER A 251 9.46 14.57 63.15
CA SER A 251 8.09 14.07 62.96
C SER A 251 7.02 15.10 63.33
N ASP A 252 5.79 14.92 62.83
CA ASP A 252 4.71 14.22 63.57
C ASP A 252 3.75 13.53 62.56
#